data_AF-A0A6B2G8C0-F1
#
_entry.id   AF-A0A6B2G8C0-F1
#
_cell.length_a   1.000
_cell.length_b   1.000
_cell.length_c   1.000
_cell.angle_alpha   90.00
_cell.angle_beta   90.00
_cell.angle_gamma   90.00
#
_symmetry.space_group_name_H-M   'P 1'
#
loop_
_entity.id
_entity.type
_entity.pdbx_description
1 polymer ?
#
loop_
_entity_poly.entity_id
_entity_poly.type
_entity_poly.pdbx_seq_one_letter_code
_entity_poly.pdbx_strand_id
1 'polypeptide(L)'
;MLQEEVGPQIDDTIVSEDEDYQDKTLYNPKNLPLDFDGKPIPYWLYKLHGLNIYYNCEICGNSKYRGPKAFQRHFGEWRHAHGMRCLGIPNTAHFVNVTKIQDAYNLWDVIKNNKLKEQWNPEFDEEFEDTDGNPINKKIFDDMSRQGLL
;
A
#
# COMPACT_ATOMS: atom_id res chain seq x y z
N MET A 1 -36.63 12.16 -55.80
CA MET A 1 -36.52 10.81 -56.40
C MET A 1 -35.29 10.82 -57.27
N LEU A 2 -34.38 9.84 -57.13
CA LEU A 2 -33.28 9.48 -58.06
C LEU A 2 -32.20 10.60 -58.27
N GLN A 3 -30.89 10.39 -58.05
CA GLN A 3 -29.91 9.51 -58.74
C GLN A 3 -29.68 9.92 -60.21
N GLU A 4 -28.48 10.00 -60.81
CA GLU A 4 -27.07 9.68 -60.46
C GLU A 4 -26.15 10.28 -61.59
N GLU A 5 -24.83 10.55 -61.53
CA GLU A 5 -23.78 10.67 -60.48
C GLU A 5 -22.49 11.31 -61.12
N VAL A 6 -21.29 11.11 -60.53
CA VAL A 6 -19.90 11.24 -61.06
C VAL A 6 -19.10 12.54 -60.76
N GLY A 7 -18.06 12.38 -59.93
CA GLY A 7 -16.88 13.26 -59.77
C GLY A 7 -15.56 12.45 -59.83
N PRO A 8 -14.39 13.08 -60.04
CA PRO A 8 -13.23 12.39 -60.62
C PRO A 8 -12.39 11.52 -59.66
N GLN A 9 -11.74 10.51 -60.24
CA GLN A 9 -10.71 9.67 -59.61
C GLN A 9 -9.38 10.44 -59.43
N ILE A 10 -8.61 10.10 -58.40
CA ILE A 10 -7.26 10.61 -58.15
C ILE A 10 -6.29 9.49 -57.73
N ASP A 11 -5.64 8.94 -58.76
CA ASP A 11 -4.29 8.36 -58.84
C ASP A 11 -3.66 7.63 -57.63
N ASP A 12 -3.46 6.31 -57.78
CA ASP A 12 -2.66 5.47 -56.89
C ASP A 12 -1.14 5.66 -57.14
N THR A 13 -0.54 6.74 -56.63
CA THR A 13 0.91 6.80 -56.37
C THR A 13 1.26 7.75 -55.21
N ILE A 14 1.53 7.17 -54.04
CA ILE A 14 2.40 7.79 -53.03
C ILE A 14 3.56 6.82 -52.80
N VAL A 15 4.77 7.33 -52.99
CA VAL A 15 6.01 6.53 -53.08
C VAL A 15 6.35 5.88 -51.74
N SER A 16 6.78 4.62 -51.78
CA SER A 16 7.40 3.93 -50.65
C SER A 16 8.83 4.43 -50.47
N GLU A 17 9.01 5.50 -49.68
CA GLU A 17 10.32 6.01 -49.29
C GLU A 17 10.80 5.31 -48.00
N ASP A 18 11.54 4.20 -48.18
CA ASP A 18 12.15 3.41 -47.11
C ASP A 18 13.35 4.14 -46.45
N GLU A 19 13.12 5.24 -45.72
CA GLU A 19 14.16 5.93 -44.94
C GLU A 19 14.27 5.43 -43.48
N ASP A 20 14.76 4.20 -43.37
CA ASP A 20 15.70 3.67 -42.35
C ASP A 20 15.57 4.06 -40.85
N TYR A 21 14.37 4.37 -40.36
CA TYR A 21 14.06 4.25 -38.94
C TYR A 21 13.92 2.77 -38.57
N GLN A 22 15.07 2.09 -38.48
CA GLN A 22 15.21 0.76 -37.89
C GLN A 22 14.67 0.78 -36.46
N ASP A 23 13.39 0.40 -36.30
CA ASP A 23 12.87 -0.12 -35.04
C ASP A 23 13.63 -1.41 -34.72
N LYS A 24 14.79 -1.21 -34.10
CA LYS A 24 15.59 -2.25 -33.45
C LYS A 24 14.80 -2.69 -32.24
N THR A 25 13.78 -3.51 -32.51
CA THR A 25 13.04 -4.36 -31.56
C THR A 25 14.05 -5.21 -30.79
N LEU A 26 14.62 -4.59 -29.75
CA LEU A 26 15.88 -5.02 -29.13
C LEU A 26 15.75 -6.47 -28.67
N TYR A 27 16.40 -7.37 -29.41
CA TYR A 27 16.18 -8.80 -29.29
C TYR A 27 16.36 -9.26 -27.84
N ASN A 28 15.23 -9.55 -27.20
CA ASN A 28 15.12 -9.87 -25.78
C ASN A 28 14.72 -11.35 -25.62
N PRO A 29 15.57 -12.32 -26.04
CA PRO A 29 15.23 -13.75 -26.10
C PRO A 29 14.97 -14.40 -24.73
N LYS A 30 15.03 -13.62 -23.66
CA LYS A 30 14.81 -14.06 -22.27
C LYS A 30 13.69 -13.27 -21.59
N ASN A 31 12.99 -12.37 -22.30
CA ASN A 31 11.93 -11.49 -21.78
C ASN A 31 12.27 -10.86 -20.42
N LEU A 32 13.49 -10.32 -20.32
CA LEU A 32 13.89 -9.50 -19.17
C LEU A 32 13.05 -8.20 -19.17
N PRO A 33 12.82 -7.61 -17.98
CA PRO A 33 12.23 -6.28 -17.92
C PRO A 33 13.18 -5.31 -18.63
N LEU A 34 12.61 -4.45 -19.48
CA LEU A 34 13.33 -3.33 -20.06
C LEU A 34 13.60 -2.29 -18.96
N ASP A 35 14.71 -1.57 -19.08
CA ASP A 35 15.00 -0.43 -18.22
C ASP A 35 14.20 0.81 -18.66
N PHE A 36 14.30 1.92 -17.91
CA PHE A 36 13.69 3.21 -18.31
C PHE A 36 14.21 3.73 -19.67
N ASP A 37 15.40 3.29 -20.07
CA ASP A 37 16.10 3.57 -21.32
C ASP A 37 15.71 2.61 -22.47
N GLY A 38 14.67 1.78 -22.28
CA GLY A 38 14.16 0.83 -23.27
C GLY A 38 15.06 -0.38 -23.55
N LYS A 39 16.30 -0.37 -23.08
CA LYS A 39 17.29 -1.45 -23.27
C LYS A 39 17.05 -2.61 -22.30
N PRO A 40 17.36 -3.87 -22.69
CA PRO A 40 17.21 -5.02 -21.80
C PRO A 40 18.21 -4.97 -20.64
N ILE A 41 17.73 -5.06 -19.40
CA ILE A 41 18.55 -4.96 -18.19
C ILE A 41 19.64 -6.05 -18.17
N PRO A 42 20.91 -5.73 -17.81
CA PRO A 42 21.98 -6.72 -17.70
C PRO A 42 21.63 -7.89 -16.77
N TYR A 43 21.87 -9.13 -17.21
CA TYR A 43 21.42 -10.33 -16.49
C TYR A 43 22.00 -10.49 -15.07
N TRP A 44 23.19 -9.93 -14.81
CA TRP A 44 23.76 -9.88 -13.46
C TRP A 44 22.98 -8.91 -12.55
N LEU A 45 22.59 -7.74 -13.06
CA LEU A 45 21.81 -6.71 -12.35
C LEU A 45 20.38 -7.21 -12.06
N TYR A 46 19.80 -7.92 -13.03
CA TYR A 46 18.53 -8.62 -12.89
C TYR A 46 18.53 -9.65 -11.74
N LYS A 47 19.60 -10.45 -11.61
CA LYS A 47 19.79 -11.37 -10.46
C LYS A 47 20.07 -10.61 -9.16
N LEU A 48 20.96 -9.62 -9.17
CA LEU A 48 21.39 -8.89 -7.98
C LEU A 48 20.23 -8.18 -7.26
N HIS A 49 19.28 -7.62 -8.01
CA HIS A 49 18.09 -6.99 -7.44
C HIS A 49 16.89 -7.93 -7.26
N GLY A 50 17.06 -9.25 -7.43
CA GLY A 50 15.99 -10.23 -7.22
C GLY A 50 14.78 -10.05 -8.15
N LEU A 51 14.97 -9.47 -9.34
CA LEU A 51 13.89 -9.18 -10.31
C LEU A 51 13.30 -10.45 -10.95
N ASN A 52 13.84 -11.62 -10.62
CA ASN A 52 13.28 -12.94 -10.91
C ASN A 52 12.29 -13.45 -9.83
N ILE A 53 12.20 -12.80 -8.68
CA ILE A 53 11.32 -13.19 -7.57
C ILE A 53 9.99 -12.42 -7.69
N TYR A 54 8.87 -13.12 -7.53
CA TYR A 54 7.54 -12.53 -7.51
C TYR A 54 6.96 -12.59 -6.11
N TYR A 55 6.45 -11.46 -5.64
CA TYR A 55 5.77 -11.32 -4.34
C TYR A 55 4.29 -11.01 -4.57
N ASN A 56 3.40 -11.71 -3.88
CA ASN A 56 1.96 -11.53 -4.00
C ASN A 56 1.43 -10.74 -2.81
N CYS A 57 0.46 -9.84 -3.02
CA CYS A 57 -0.26 -9.15 -1.95
C CYS A 57 -1.76 -9.39 -2.06
N GLU A 58 -2.35 -10.05 -1.07
CA GLU A 58 -3.77 -10.41 -1.02
C GLU A 58 -4.65 -9.16 -0.93
N ILE A 59 -4.27 -8.21 -0.06
CA ILE A 59 -4.93 -6.91 0.16
C ILE A 59 -5.03 -6.09 -1.13
N CYS A 60 -4.08 -6.25 -2.07
CA CYS A 60 -4.12 -5.61 -3.40
C CYS A 60 -4.96 -6.38 -4.44
N GLY A 61 -5.70 -7.42 -4.05
CA GLY A 61 -6.40 -8.33 -4.95
C GLY A 61 -5.44 -9.33 -5.62
N ASN A 62 -4.57 -9.97 -4.83
CA ASN A 62 -3.54 -10.92 -5.28
C ASN A 62 -2.62 -10.40 -6.40
N SER A 63 -2.32 -9.10 -6.38
CA SER A 63 -1.36 -8.48 -7.31
C SER A 63 0.05 -9.01 -7.13
N LYS A 64 0.74 -9.25 -8.24
CA LYS A 64 2.11 -9.78 -8.29
C LYS A 64 3.11 -8.64 -8.53
N TYR A 65 4.04 -8.46 -7.61
CA TYR A 65 5.11 -7.46 -7.65
C TYR A 65 6.46 -8.13 -7.95
N ARG A 66 7.26 -7.51 -8.84
CA ARG A 66 8.53 -8.07 -9.34
C ARG A 66 9.72 -7.53 -8.53
N GLY A 67 10.34 -8.39 -7.74
CA GLY A 67 11.50 -8.09 -6.89
C GLY A 67 11.21 -7.25 -5.63
N PRO A 68 12.12 -7.25 -4.64
CA PRO A 68 11.85 -6.65 -3.32
C PRO A 68 11.60 -5.14 -3.35
N LYS A 69 12.29 -4.38 -4.22
CA LYS A 69 12.17 -2.92 -4.28
C LYS A 69 10.78 -2.46 -4.74
N ALA A 70 10.19 -3.14 -5.72
CA ALA A 70 8.81 -2.87 -6.15
C ALA A 70 7.82 -3.26 -5.05
N PHE A 71 8.05 -4.41 -4.40
CA PHE A 71 7.20 -4.89 -3.31
C PHE A 71 7.30 -4.05 -2.03
N GLN A 72 8.42 -3.38 -1.72
CA GLN A 72 8.45 -2.40 -0.63
C GLN A 72 7.76 -1.09 -1.00
N ARG A 73 7.90 -0.61 -2.23
CA ARG A 73 7.23 0.62 -2.71
C ARG A 73 5.70 0.49 -2.70
N HIS A 74 5.15 -0.71 -2.87
CA HIS A 74 3.70 -0.92 -3.01
C HIS A 74 2.87 -0.59 -1.77
N PHE A 75 3.42 -0.68 -0.55
CA PHE A 75 2.69 -0.34 0.68
C PHE A 75 2.28 1.15 0.72
N GLY A 76 3.05 2.02 0.06
CA GLY A 76 2.73 3.44 -0.14
C GLY A 76 1.95 3.75 -1.43
N GLU A 77 1.64 2.75 -2.26
CA GLU A 77 0.82 2.98 -3.47
C GLU A 77 -0.66 3.09 -3.10
N TRP A 78 -1.39 3.94 -3.85
CA TRP A 78 -2.83 4.13 -3.71
C TRP A 78 -3.63 2.82 -3.70
N ARG A 79 -3.21 1.81 -4.49
CA ARG A 79 -3.87 0.50 -4.54
C ARG A 79 -3.85 -0.24 -3.19
N HIS A 80 -2.73 -0.21 -2.47
CA HIS A 80 -2.62 -0.84 -1.15
C HIS A 80 -3.37 0.00 -0.10
N ALA A 81 -3.22 1.33 -0.13
CA ALA A 81 -3.94 2.23 0.76
C ALA A 81 -5.47 2.12 0.61
N HIS A 82 -5.97 1.93 -0.62
CA HIS A 82 -7.37 1.67 -0.91
C HIS A 82 -7.82 0.30 -0.40
N GLY A 83 -7.00 -0.75 -0.59
CA GLY A 83 -7.27 -2.09 -0.02
C GLY A 83 -7.45 -2.03 1.50
N MET A 84 -6.51 -1.42 2.21
CA MET A 84 -6.59 -1.19 3.65
C MET A 84 -7.84 -0.37 4.06
N ARG A 85 -8.18 0.68 3.30
CA ARG A 85 -9.39 1.48 3.52
C ARG A 85 -10.67 0.65 3.36
N CYS A 86 -10.73 -0.28 2.40
CA CYS A 86 -11.86 -1.20 2.24
C CYS A 86 -12.00 -2.20 3.41
N LEU A 87 -10.88 -2.57 4.06
CA LEU A 87 -10.90 -3.41 5.27
C LEU A 87 -11.28 -2.64 6.54
N GLY A 88 -11.36 -1.30 6.47
CA GLY A 88 -11.60 -0.42 7.61
C GLY A 88 -10.35 -0.11 8.45
N ILE A 89 -9.15 -0.46 7.96
CA ILE A 89 -7.88 -0.37 8.69
C ILE A 89 -7.07 0.83 8.18
N PRO A 90 -6.54 1.71 9.05
CA PRO A 90 -5.73 2.85 8.61
C PRO A 90 -4.35 2.40 8.11
N ASN A 91 -4.01 2.71 6.86
CA ASN A 91 -2.68 2.44 6.31
C ASN A 91 -1.63 3.30 7.02
N THR A 92 -0.89 2.68 7.95
CA THR A 92 0.12 3.29 8.81
C THR A 92 1.38 2.42 8.80
N ALA A 93 2.52 2.97 9.26
CA ALA A 93 3.81 2.28 9.21
C ALA A 93 3.82 0.89 9.91
N HIS A 94 2.90 0.64 10.84
CA HIS A 94 2.73 -0.66 11.49
C HIS A 94 2.34 -1.79 10.53
N PHE A 95 1.69 -1.49 9.40
CA PHE A 95 1.21 -2.49 8.43
C PHE A 95 2.18 -2.78 7.28
N VAL A 96 3.38 -2.18 7.28
CA VAL A 96 4.39 -2.49 6.26
C VAL A 96 4.81 -3.97 6.38
N ASN A 97 4.94 -4.65 5.24
CA ASN A 97 5.11 -6.11 5.10
C ASN A 97 3.85 -6.96 5.33
N VAL A 98 2.72 -6.41 5.77
CA VAL A 98 1.47 -7.17 5.93
C VAL A 98 0.81 -7.37 4.56
N THR A 99 0.72 -8.62 4.09
CA THR A 99 0.16 -8.95 2.77
C THR A 99 -1.18 -9.67 2.82
N LYS A 100 -1.47 -10.40 3.90
CA LYS A 100 -2.72 -11.16 4.06
C LYS A 100 -3.79 -10.34 4.76
N ILE A 101 -5.04 -10.57 4.40
CA ILE A 101 -6.20 -9.89 4.99
C ILE A 101 -6.39 -10.30 6.46
N GLN A 102 -6.24 -11.59 6.77
CA GLN A 102 -6.35 -12.09 8.16
C GLN A 102 -5.26 -11.53 9.07
N ASP A 103 -4.00 -11.51 8.60
CA ASP A 103 -2.86 -10.99 9.35
C ASP A 103 -3.05 -9.49 9.68
N ALA A 104 -3.67 -8.72 8.77
CA ALA A 104 -3.99 -7.31 8.99
C ALA A 104 -5.05 -7.09 10.09
N TYR A 105 -6.13 -7.89 10.12
CA TYR A 105 -7.12 -7.82 11.18
C TYR A 105 -6.53 -8.19 12.55
N ASN A 106 -5.79 -9.30 12.63
CA ASN A 106 -5.13 -9.74 13.86
C ASN A 106 -4.19 -8.66 14.43
N LEU A 107 -3.39 -8.00 13.58
CA LEU A 107 -2.51 -6.91 14.00
C LEU A 107 -3.29 -5.66 14.42
N TRP A 108 -4.38 -5.32 13.71
CA TRP A 108 -5.22 -4.17 14.04
C TRP A 108 -5.91 -4.32 15.40
N ASP A 109 -6.43 -5.50 15.73
CA ASP A 109 -7.04 -5.75 17.04
C ASP A 109 -6.01 -5.68 18.19
N VAL A 110 -4.77 -6.16 17.98
CA VAL A 110 -3.69 -5.99 18.96
C VAL A 110 -3.34 -4.51 19.16
N ILE A 111 -3.16 -3.74 18.09
CA ILE A 111 -2.87 -2.30 18.15
C ILE A 111 -4.01 -1.53 18.84
N LYS A 112 -5.27 -1.84 18.49
CA LYS A 112 -6.46 -1.24 19.08
C LYS A 112 -6.57 -1.54 20.58
N ASN A 113 -6.35 -2.79 20.98
CA ASN A 113 -6.39 -3.20 22.39
C ASN A 113 -5.26 -2.61 23.23
N ASN A 114 -4.08 -2.38 22.67
CA ASN A 114 -3.01 -1.66 23.35
C ASN A 114 -3.35 -0.17 23.49
N LYS A 115 -3.82 0.48 22.42
CA LYS A 115 -4.24 1.89 22.47
C LYS A 115 -5.38 2.15 23.45
N LEU A 116 -6.30 1.19 23.64
CA LEU A 116 -7.36 1.28 24.66
C LEU A 116 -6.84 1.14 26.10
N LYS A 117 -5.67 0.55 26.32
CA LYS A 117 -4.99 0.49 27.63
C LYS A 117 -4.09 1.69 27.90
N GLU A 118 -3.55 2.30 26.83
CA GLU A 118 -2.77 3.54 26.89
C GLU A 118 -3.65 4.80 27.05
N GLN A 119 -4.98 4.66 26.94
CA GLN A 119 -5.91 5.76 27.10
C GLN A 119 -6.23 6.00 28.59
N TRP A 120 -5.58 7.01 29.16
CA TRP A 120 -5.80 7.49 30.54
C TRP A 120 -7.30 7.63 30.87
N ASN A 121 -7.72 7.01 31.97
CA ASN A 121 -9.09 6.95 32.42
C ASN A 121 -9.24 7.61 33.80
N PRO A 122 -9.96 8.75 33.92
CA PRO A 122 -10.10 9.50 35.18
C PRO A 122 -10.80 8.73 36.32
N GLU A 123 -11.41 7.56 36.10
CA GLU A 123 -11.93 6.73 37.19
C GLU A 123 -10.82 5.92 37.90
N PHE A 124 -9.73 5.60 37.19
CA PHE A 124 -8.68 4.69 37.66
C PHE A 124 -7.31 5.38 37.78
N ASP A 125 -6.98 6.27 36.85
CA ASP A 125 -5.67 6.90 36.71
C ASP A 125 -5.62 8.35 37.25
N GLU A 126 -6.69 8.80 37.91
CA GLU A 126 -6.73 10.07 38.66
C GLU A 126 -6.49 9.79 40.15
N GLU A 127 -5.29 10.15 40.60
CA GLU A 127 -4.84 10.04 41.99
C GLU A 127 -5.17 11.33 42.76
N PHE A 128 -5.69 11.16 43.97
CA PHE A 128 -5.99 12.21 44.94
C PHE A 128 -5.13 12.02 46.18
N GLU A 129 -4.79 13.10 46.88
CA GLU A 129 -4.09 13.03 48.15
C GLU A 129 -5.10 12.87 49.31
N ASP A 130 -4.85 11.87 50.16
CA ASP A 130 -5.49 11.67 51.46
C ASP A 130 -5.03 12.75 52.47
N THR A 131 -5.71 12.87 53.61
CA THR A 131 -5.37 13.82 54.69
C THR A 131 -3.96 13.61 55.26
N ASP A 132 -3.45 12.38 55.21
CA ASP A 132 -2.06 12.00 55.56
C ASP A 132 -1.07 12.14 54.39
N GLY A 133 -1.50 12.63 53.22
CA GLY A 133 -0.67 12.83 52.03
C GLY A 133 -0.40 11.56 51.19
N ASN A 134 -1.19 10.50 51.38
CA ASN A 134 -1.07 9.27 50.60
C ASN A 134 -1.84 9.38 49.27
N PRO A 135 -1.28 8.95 48.12
CA PRO A 135 -2.01 8.93 46.86
C PRO A 135 -3.03 7.77 46.82
N ILE A 136 -4.27 8.10 46.48
CA ILE A 136 -5.41 7.17 46.41
C ILE A 136 -6.24 7.42 45.14
N ASN A 137 -6.73 6.36 44.48
CA ASN A 137 -7.55 6.51 43.28
C ASN A 137 -8.88 7.19 43.62
N LYS A 138 -9.39 8.03 42.70
CA LYS A 138 -10.67 8.76 42.78
C LYS A 138 -11.81 8.04 43.51
N LYS A 139 -12.07 6.78 43.16
CA LYS A 139 -13.16 5.98 43.75
C LYS A 139 -12.99 5.75 45.26
N ILE A 140 -11.76 5.56 45.72
CA ILE A 140 -11.42 5.37 47.14
C ILE A 140 -11.64 6.70 47.88
N PHE A 141 -11.18 7.81 47.29
CA PHE A 141 -11.43 9.16 47.82
C PHE A 141 -12.93 9.45 47.95
N ASP A 142 -13.72 9.21 46.90
CA ASP A 142 -15.18 9.37 46.88
C ASP A 142 -15.87 8.55 47.98
N ASP A 143 -15.50 7.28 48.15
CA ASP A 143 -16.13 6.40 49.14
C ASP A 143 -15.66 6.70 50.57
N MET A 144 -14.44 7.17 50.80
CA MET A 144 -13.99 7.66 52.12
C MET A 144 -14.63 9.00 52.47
N SER A 145 -14.80 9.91 51.50
CA SER A 145 -15.52 11.18 51.68
C SER A 145 -16.97 10.95 52.11
N ARG A 146 -17.67 10.00 51.46
CA ARG A 146 -19.03 9.57 51.84
C ARG A 146 -19.12 8.96 53.25
N GLN A 147 -18.04 8.39 53.74
CA GLN A 147 -17.94 7.81 55.10
C GLN A 147 -17.50 8.83 56.16
N GLY A 148 -17.04 10.03 55.78
CA GLY A 148 -16.48 11.03 56.69
C GLY A 148 -15.09 10.65 57.21
N LEU A 149 -14.27 10.03 56.36
CA LEU A 149 -12.92 9.52 56.66
C LEU A 149 -11.79 10.36 56.00
N LEU A 150 -12.10 11.59 55.59
CA LEU A 150 -11.21 12.60 54.98
C LEU A 150 -11.42 13.95 55.68
#